data_AF-A0A936JVD6-F1
#
_entry.id   AF-A0A936JVD6-F1
#
_cell.length_a   1.000
_cell.length_b   1.000
_cell.length_c   1.000
_cell.angle_alpha   90.00
_cell.angle_beta   90.00
_cell.angle_gamma   90.00
#
_symmetry.space_group_name_H-M   'P 1'
#
loop_
_entity.id
_entity.type
_entity.pdbx_description
1 polymer ?
#
loop_
_entity_poly.entity_id
_entity_poly.type
_entity_poly.pdbx_seq_one_letter_code
_entity_poly.pdbx_strand_id
1 'polypeptide(L)'
;MTPSPRLPFSALRSLLPATLLCTLLAAVASASGDPVQDAAIRQHRMGNLVITAAPGTPVEVEQVQHEFWFGAALANQAFDGGMPAADAARYKEVFLANFNSAVCENALKWLSMEQQREKVEYATVDAMLAWTDQHSIPLRGHNIYWGSPQWIQPWMQRLNDAALRAALQARGKDIGRRYRGRFAEYDFNNEMIHGNFYADRLGAGITREMADWVLAEDPAAKLYVNDYDILTGKRLADYVAHIRKLLASGVPIQGIGVQGHLHGDSFDPADVRAALDKLAQFHLPIRVTEFNFPGQRSKFLQRPKLAITPKEEQAKARAIVEYYRTCFAHPSVTGILMWGFWEGANWIPQSSLFKKDWSPTPAALAYRDLIYREWWTRWSGVVGADGRLEVPAFFGTHRVSVGGKVSTVVLPKGTGTATVASP
;
A
#
# COMPACT_ATOMS: atom_id res chain seq x y z
N MET A 1 18.39 -3.91 -23.21
CA MET A 1 16.99 -4.03 -23.61
C MET A 1 16.25 -2.81 -23.09
N THR A 2 15.79 -1.97 -24.01
CA THR A 2 15.21 -0.64 -23.78
C THR A 2 13.86 -0.72 -23.06
N PRO A 3 13.57 0.15 -22.08
CA PRO A 3 12.25 0.21 -21.45
C PRO A 3 11.23 0.82 -22.42
N SER A 4 10.05 0.21 -22.48
CA SER A 4 8.93 0.64 -23.33
C SER A 4 8.38 2.00 -22.85
N PRO A 5 8.13 2.97 -23.75
CA PRO A 5 7.65 4.29 -23.36
C PRO A 5 6.17 4.22 -22.96
N ARG A 6 5.84 4.83 -21.81
CA ARG A 6 4.45 5.07 -21.39
C ARG A 6 3.79 6.02 -22.39
N LEU A 7 2.61 5.65 -22.90
CA LEU A 7 1.80 6.47 -23.80
C LEU A 7 1.37 7.78 -23.10
N PRO A 8 1.62 8.97 -23.69
CA PRO A 8 1.07 10.21 -23.18
C PRO A 8 -0.36 10.42 -23.70
N PHE A 9 -1.27 10.79 -22.81
CA PHE A 9 -2.55 11.40 -23.20
C PHE A 9 -2.29 12.82 -23.69
N SER A 10 -2.20 13.01 -25.01
CA SER A 10 -2.40 14.32 -25.63
C SER A 10 -2.92 14.16 -27.06
N ALA A 11 -4.22 14.39 -27.24
CA ALA A 11 -4.80 14.62 -28.55
C ALA A 11 -5.79 15.78 -28.44
N LEU A 12 -5.29 16.99 -28.71
CA LEU A 12 -5.87 18.02 -29.58
C LEU A 12 -5.09 19.32 -29.34
N ARG A 13 -4.27 19.72 -30.33
CA ARG A 13 -3.80 21.11 -30.49
C ARG A 13 -4.19 21.56 -31.89
N SER A 14 -5.06 22.55 -31.98
CA SER A 14 -5.17 23.45 -33.13
C SER A 14 -4.36 24.71 -32.85
N LEU A 15 -3.73 25.22 -33.90
CA LEU A 15 -2.76 26.31 -33.94
C LEU A 15 -3.37 27.68 -33.58
N LEU A 16 -2.62 28.53 -32.88
CA LEU A 16 -2.54 30.01 -33.00
C LEU A 16 -1.41 30.56 -32.07
N PRO A 17 -0.83 31.74 -32.36
CA PRO A 17 0.58 32.07 -32.05
C PRO A 17 0.82 32.56 -30.61
N ALA A 18 2.10 32.49 -30.25
CA ALA A 18 2.65 32.75 -28.93
C ALA A 18 2.43 34.19 -28.42
N THR A 19 1.73 34.30 -27.30
CA THR A 19 1.86 35.41 -26.34
C THR A 19 2.34 34.82 -25.01
N LEU A 20 3.44 35.37 -24.49
CA LEU A 20 3.98 35.05 -23.17
C LEU A 20 2.94 35.42 -22.11
N LEU A 21 2.14 34.44 -21.69
CA LEU A 21 1.31 34.56 -20.50
C LEU A 21 2.09 33.92 -19.35
N CYS A 22 2.63 34.75 -18.45
CA CYS A 22 3.06 34.27 -17.13
C CYS A 22 1.82 33.79 -16.38
N THR A 23 1.43 32.53 -16.59
CA THR A 23 0.45 31.87 -15.74
C THR A 23 1.16 31.51 -14.43
N LEU A 24 0.97 32.33 -13.41
CA LEU A 24 1.02 31.87 -12.04
C LEU A 24 -0.02 30.76 -11.89
N LEU A 25 0.40 29.51 -12.10
CA LEU A 25 -0.26 28.35 -11.50
C LEU A 25 0.06 28.41 -10.01
N ALA A 26 -0.60 29.35 -9.31
CA ALA A 26 -0.88 29.14 -7.91
C ALA A 26 -1.65 27.82 -7.85
N ALA A 27 -1.07 26.83 -7.17
CA ALA A 27 -1.79 25.64 -6.79
C ALA A 27 -3.12 26.10 -6.18
N VAL A 28 -4.22 25.81 -6.88
CA VAL A 28 -5.54 25.95 -6.28
C VAL A 28 -5.54 24.96 -5.14
N ALA A 29 -5.23 25.42 -3.93
CA ALA A 29 -5.51 24.68 -2.73
C ALA A 29 -7.01 24.35 -2.81
N SER A 30 -7.32 23.07 -2.95
CA SER A 30 -8.70 22.62 -2.84
C SER A 30 -9.23 23.16 -1.52
N ALA A 31 -10.27 24.00 -1.58
CA ALA A 31 -10.85 24.70 -0.43
C ALA A 31 -11.60 23.77 0.55
N SER A 32 -11.12 22.54 0.76
CA SER A 32 -11.73 21.52 1.60
C SER A 32 -10.73 20.75 2.49
N GLY A 33 -9.46 21.16 2.53
CA GLY A 33 -8.45 20.58 3.42
C GLY A 33 -8.47 21.21 4.82
N ASP A 34 -8.26 20.40 5.85
CA ASP A 34 -7.94 20.88 7.20
C ASP A 34 -6.51 21.47 7.16
N PRO A 35 -6.32 22.79 7.40
CA PRO A 35 -5.00 23.43 7.31
C PRO A 35 -3.94 22.78 8.20
N VAL A 36 -4.33 22.18 9.32
CA VAL A 36 -3.43 21.46 10.23
C VAL A 36 -2.92 20.17 9.57
N GLN A 37 -3.81 19.41 8.92
CA GLN A 37 -3.42 18.21 8.19
C GLN A 37 -2.55 18.54 6.97
N ASP A 38 -2.88 19.59 6.24
CA ASP A 38 -2.09 20.02 5.08
C ASP A 38 -0.68 20.45 5.50
N ALA A 39 -0.54 21.13 6.65
CA ALA A 39 0.76 21.45 7.22
C ALA A 39 1.54 20.19 7.62
N ALA A 40 0.90 19.23 8.29
CA ALA A 40 1.52 17.96 8.66
C ALA A 40 1.96 17.14 7.42
N ILE A 41 1.14 17.11 6.35
CA ILE A 41 1.49 16.46 5.09
C ILE A 41 2.73 17.11 4.48
N ARG A 42 2.78 18.45 4.38
CA ARG A 42 3.98 19.15 3.89
C ARG A 42 5.21 18.80 4.73
N GLN A 43 5.08 18.79 6.05
CA GLN A 43 6.17 18.47 6.97
C GLN A 43 6.68 17.03 6.83
N HIS A 44 5.79 16.05 6.63
CA HIS A 44 6.14 14.63 6.70
C HIS A 44 6.31 13.94 5.35
N ARG A 45 5.82 14.55 4.26
CA ARG A 45 5.74 13.94 2.93
C ARG A 45 6.43 14.75 1.85
N MET A 46 6.87 15.97 2.14
CA MET A 46 7.55 16.81 1.17
C MET A 46 8.94 17.21 1.64
N GLY A 47 9.80 17.46 0.66
CA GLY A 47 11.10 18.08 0.81
C GLY A 47 11.32 19.07 -0.32
N ASN A 48 12.58 19.41 -0.58
CA ASN A 48 12.96 20.36 -1.61
C ASN A 48 13.90 19.74 -2.65
N LEU A 49 13.57 19.92 -3.92
CA LEU A 49 14.53 19.77 -5.01
C LEU A 49 15.26 21.10 -5.17
N VAL A 50 16.57 21.08 -5.02
CA VAL A 50 17.44 22.26 -5.15
C VAL A 50 18.11 22.21 -6.51
N ILE A 51 17.79 23.17 -7.37
CA ILE A 51 18.22 23.20 -8.76
C ILE A 51 19.19 24.36 -8.95
N THR A 52 20.32 24.08 -9.59
CA THR A 52 21.37 25.09 -9.86
C THR A 52 21.66 25.14 -11.35
N ALA A 53 21.44 26.31 -11.97
CA ALA A 53 21.69 26.58 -13.39
C ALA A 53 21.82 28.09 -13.64
N ALA A 54 22.04 28.49 -14.90
CA ALA A 54 22.08 29.91 -15.26
C ALA A 54 20.73 30.60 -14.98
N PRO A 55 20.71 31.87 -14.55
CA PRO A 55 19.48 32.63 -14.37
C PRO A 55 18.58 32.61 -15.61
N GLY A 56 17.28 32.47 -15.40
CA GLY A 56 16.29 32.39 -16.48
C GLY A 56 16.20 31.02 -17.17
N THR A 57 17.02 30.03 -16.79
CA THR A 57 16.93 28.67 -17.35
C THR A 57 15.57 28.06 -17.01
N PRO A 58 14.79 27.57 -18.01
CA PRO A 58 13.51 26.94 -17.76
C PRO A 58 13.68 25.58 -17.08
N VAL A 59 12.78 25.28 -16.15
CA VAL A 59 12.78 24.06 -15.34
C VAL A 59 11.38 23.46 -15.34
N GLU A 60 11.31 22.15 -15.53
CA GLU A 60 10.10 21.34 -15.32
C GLU A 60 10.41 20.18 -14.38
N VAL A 61 9.54 19.93 -13.41
CA VAL A 61 9.62 18.82 -12.46
C VAL A 61 8.33 18.01 -12.56
N GLU A 62 8.45 16.72 -12.82
CA GLU A 62 7.34 15.77 -12.78
C GLU A 62 7.71 14.56 -11.95
N GLN A 63 6.90 14.28 -10.92
CA GLN A 63 7.03 13.05 -10.17
C GLN A 63 6.66 11.85 -11.05
N VAL A 64 7.45 10.78 -10.95
CA VAL A 64 7.26 9.53 -11.71
C VAL A 64 7.04 8.32 -10.81
N GLN A 65 7.44 8.43 -9.54
CA GLN A 65 7.19 7.44 -8.50
C GLN A 65 7.04 8.14 -7.15
N HIS A 66 6.03 7.76 -6.39
CA HIS A 66 5.80 8.25 -5.04
C HIS A 66 6.44 7.31 -4.01
N GLU A 67 7.07 7.86 -2.97
CA GLU A 67 7.70 7.08 -1.88
C GLU A 67 6.64 6.36 -1.04
N PHE A 68 5.61 7.09 -0.61
CA PHE A 68 4.46 6.53 0.08
C PHE A 68 3.71 5.53 -0.80
N TRP A 69 3.32 4.40 -0.21
CA TRP A 69 2.58 3.36 -0.90
C TRP A 69 1.09 3.69 -0.97
N PHE A 70 0.58 3.80 -2.20
CA PHE A 70 -0.84 3.78 -2.53
C PHE A 70 -1.08 2.51 -3.33
N GLY A 71 -1.49 1.44 -2.67
CA GLY A 71 -1.52 0.11 -3.27
C GLY A 71 -2.86 -0.59 -3.18
N ALA A 72 -2.90 -1.81 -3.70
CA ALA A 72 -4.07 -2.67 -3.62
C ALA A 72 -3.71 -4.16 -3.62
N ALA A 73 -4.62 -4.99 -3.11
CA ALA A 73 -4.53 -6.44 -3.20
C ALA A 73 -4.67 -6.92 -4.64
N LEU A 74 -3.83 -7.87 -5.03
CA LEU A 74 -3.87 -8.56 -6.31
C LEU A 74 -4.71 -9.83 -6.17
N ALA A 75 -5.80 -9.88 -6.93
CA ALA A 75 -6.70 -11.02 -6.99
C ALA A 75 -6.03 -12.21 -7.71
N ASN A 76 -6.13 -13.40 -7.13
CA ASN A 76 -5.51 -14.62 -7.69
C ASN A 76 -5.94 -14.87 -9.14
N GLN A 77 -7.22 -14.63 -9.45
CA GLN A 77 -7.84 -14.94 -10.74
C GLN A 77 -7.19 -14.17 -11.91
N ALA A 78 -6.58 -13.01 -11.64
CA ALA A 78 -5.86 -12.23 -12.64
C ALA A 78 -4.51 -12.85 -13.04
N PHE A 79 -4.05 -13.89 -12.34
CA PHE A 79 -2.73 -14.51 -12.49
C PHE A 79 -2.77 -16.04 -12.67
N ASP A 80 -3.88 -16.71 -12.36
CA ASP A 80 -4.01 -18.18 -12.46
C ASP A 80 -4.93 -18.66 -13.60
N GLY A 81 -5.48 -17.74 -14.39
CA GLY A 81 -6.42 -18.06 -15.48
C GLY A 81 -7.88 -18.17 -15.05
N GLY A 82 -8.20 -17.92 -13.78
CA GLY A 82 -9.56 -17.90 -13.24
C GLY A 82 -10.40 -16.68 -13.66
N MET A 83 -9.80 -15.69 -14.32
CA MET A 83 -10.47 -14.49 -14.86
C MET A 83 -10.44 -14.51 -16.39
N PRO A 84 -11.53 -14.08 -17.07
CA PRO A 84 -11.52 -13.91 -18.53
C PRO A 84 -10.32 -13.06 -18.98
N ALA A 85 -9.65 -13.47 -20.06
CA ALA A 85 -8.39 -12.84 -20.48
C ALA A 85 -8.50 -11.32 -20.69
N ALA A 86 -9.63 -10.85 -21.22
CA ALA A 86 -9.91 -9.42 -21.40
C ALA A 86 -10.01 -8.67 -20.06
N ASP A 87 -10.70 -9.24 -19.08
CA ASP A 87 -10.81 -8.66 -17.74
C ASP A 87 -9.47 -8.72 -16.99
N ALA A 88 -8.70 -9.80 -17.14
CA ALA A 88 -7.38 -9.92 -16.52
C ALA A 88 -6.39 -8.87 -17.08
N ALA A 89 -6.43 -8.61 -18.39
CA ALA A 89 -5.65 -7.55 -19.01
C ALA A 89 -6.08 -6.17 -18.51
N ARG A 90 -7.40 -5.92 -18.47
CA ARG A 90 -7.96 -4.65 -17.99
C ARG A 90 -7.69 -4.40 -16.51
N TYR A 91 -7.77 -5.45 -15.68
CA TYR A 91 -7.44 -5.41 -14.25
C TYR A 91 -6.00 -4.92 -14.04
N LYS A 92 -5.03 -5.50 -14.77
CA LYS A 92 -3.61 -5.13 -14.69
C LYS A 92 -3.35 -3.71 -15.19
N GLU A 93 -4.02 -3.29 -16.27
CA GLU A 93 -3.95 -1.92 -16.78
C GLU A 93 -4.47 -0.90 -15.75
N VAL A 94 -5.67 -1.14 -15.20
CA VAL A 94 -6.29 -0.27 -14.20
C VAL A 94 -5.45 -0.25 -12.92
N PHE A 95 -4.86 -1.38 -12.52
CA PHE A 95 -3.94 -1.42 -11.39
C PHE A 95 -2.75 -0.45 -11.60
N LEU A 96 -2.04 -0.60 -12.72
CA LEU A 96 -0.86 0.20 -13.05
C LEU A 96 -1.16 1.71 -13.17
N ALA A 97 -2.39 2.06 -13.53
CA ALA A 97 -2.82 3.44 -13.64
C ALA A 97 -3.16 4.10 -12.28
N ASN A 98 -3.34 3.32 -11.22
CA ASN A 98 -3.89 3.82 -9.94
C ASN A 98 -3.05 3.49 -8.71
N PHE A 99 -2.18 2.48 -8.77
CA PHE A 99 -1.47 1.95 -7.60
C PHE A 99 0.04 1.78 -7.86
N ASN A 100 0.85 1.94 -6.82
CA ASN A 100 2.31 1.83 -6.87
C ASN A 100 2.89 0.72 -5.96
N SER A 101 2.04 -0.09 -5.32
CA SER A 101 2.41 -1.19 -4.42
C SER A 101 1.30 -2.23 -4.38
N ALA A 102 1.65 -3.48 -4.04
CA ALA A 102 0.74 -4.61 -4.11
C ALA A 102 0.82 -5.50 -2.86
N VAL A 103 -0.22 -6.32 -2.67
CA VAL A 103 -0.23 -7.45 -1.72
C VAL A 103 -0.91 -8.66 -2.35
N CYS A 104 -0.45 -9.88 -2.06
CA CYS A 104 -1.16 -11.08 -2.48
C CYS A 104 -2.48 -11.19 -1.70
N GLU A 105 -3.65 -11.14 -2.37
CA GLU A 105 -4.93 -11.23 -1.66
C GLU A 105 -5.09 -12.59 -0.96
N ASN A 106 -4.83 -13.68 -1.70
CA ASN A 106 -4.95 -15.05 -1.18
C ASN A 106 -3.77 -15.95 -1.56
N ALA A 107 -3.06 -15.68 -2.66
CA ALA A 107 -2.09 -16.61 -3.26
C ALA A 107 -1.01 -17.12 -2.29
N LEU A 108 -0.54 -16.29 -1.35
CA LEU A 108 0.51 -16.69 -0.41
C LEU A 108 -0.04 -17.30 0.90
N LYS A 109 -1.34 -17.17 1.20
CA LYS A 109 -1.95 -17.77 2.40
C LYS A 109 -1.67 -19.28 2.41
N TRP A 110 -1.27 -19.81 3.56
CA TRP A 110 -0.84 -21.20 3.63
C TRP A 110 -1.97 -22.17 3.24
N LEU A 111 -3.21 -21.92 3.67
CA LEU A 111 -4.37 -22.71 3.24
C LEU A 111 -4.58 -22.68 1.73
N SER A 112 -4.33 -21.55 1.06
CA SER A 112 -4.43 -21.45 -0.41
C SER A 112 -3.30 -22.18 -1.12
N MET A 113 -2.08 -22.11 -0.57
CA MET A 113 -0.91 -22.76 -1.17
C MET A 113 -0.89 -24.27 -0.95
N GLU A 114 -1.35 -24.78 0.19
CA GLU A 114 -1.13 -26.18 0.58
C GLU A 114 -2.38 -26.78 1.25
N GLN A 115 -3.49 -26.85 0.52
CA GLN A 115 -4.72 -27.48 1.02
C GLN A 115 -4.52 -28.97 1.37
N GLN A 116 -3.67 -29.65 0.59
CA GLN A 116 -3.26 -31.04 0.80
C GLN A 116 -1.77 -31.04 1.15
N ARG A 117 -1.42 -31.75 2.23
CA ARG A 117 -0.03 -31.87 2.70
C ARG A 117 0.90 -32.27 1.54
N GLU A 118 2.05 -31.61 1.46
CA GLU A 118 3.12 -31.84 0.47
C GLU A 118 2.74 -31.53 -0.99
N LYS A 119 1.54 -30.96 -1.22
CA LYS A 119 1.11 -30.45 -2.53
C LYS A 119 1.01 -28.93 -2.48
N VAL A 120 2.15 -28.28 -2.68
CA VAL A 120 2.27 -26.82 -2.59
C VAL A 120 2.13 -26.17 -3.96
N GLU A 121 1.16 -25.27 -4.09
CA GLU A 121 0.88 -24.49 -5.29
C GLU A 121 1.66 -23.16 -5.28
N TYR A 122 2.74 -23.08 -6.07
CA TYR A 122 3.59 -21.90 -6.17
C TYR A 122 3.26 -20.99 -7.37
N ALA A 123 2.62 -21.55 -8.41
CA ALA A 123 2.52 -20.93 -9.72
C ALA A 123 1.88 -19.53 -9.69
N THR A 124 0.80 -19.35 -8.93
CA THR A 124 0.10 -18.05 -8.84
C THR A 124 0.96 -16.98 -8.19
N VAL A 125 1.67 -17.32 -7.10
CA VAL A 125 2.57 -16.37 -6.41
C VAL A 125 3.75 -16.00 -7.31
N ASP A 126 4.34 -16.99 -7.99
CA ASP A 126 5.45 -16.75 -8.91
C ASP A 126 5.03 -15.84 -10.08
N ALA A 127 3.82 -16.03 -10.61
CA ALA A 127 3.26 -15.17 -11.66
C ALA A 127 3.02 -13.72 -11.16
N MET A 128 2.51 -13.55 -9.93
CA MET A 128 2.37 -12.22 -9.31
C MET A 128 3.72 -11.54 -9.12
N LEU A 129 4.72 -12.26 -8.59
CA LEU A 129 6.07 -11.74 -8.39
C LEU A 129 6.73 -11.36 -9.73
N ALA A 130 6.64 -12.21 -10.74
CA ALA A 130 7.20 -11.91 -12.06
C ALA A 130 6.59 -10.64 -12.68
N TRP A 131 5.27 -10.48 -12.57
CA TRP A 131 4.58 -9.30 -13.09
C TRP A 131 4.92 -8.04 -12.28
N THR A 132 4.94 -8.13 -10.95
CA THR A 132 5.29 -6.99 -10.09
C THR A 132 6.75 -6.55 -10.29
N ASP A 133 7.69 -7.49 -10.44
CA ASP A 133 9.09 -7.20 -10.79
C ASP A 133 9.22 -6.48 -12.14
N GLN A 134 8.50 -6.96 -13.17
CA GLN A 134 8.49 -6.33 -14.49
C GLN A 134 8.05 -4.86 -14.44
N HIS A 135 7.16 -4.51 -13.50
CA HIS A 135 6.61 -3.18 -13.34
C HIS A 135 7.21 -2.40 -12.17
N SER A 136 8.24 -2.95 -11.51
CA SER A 136 8.89 -2.35 -10.33
C SER A 136 7.89 -2.01 -9.21
N ILE A 137 6.89 -2.88 -9.02
CA ILE A 137 5.90 -2.76 -7.96
C ILE A 137 6.39 -3.57 -6.74
N PRO A 138 6.59 -2.97 -5.56
CA PRO A 138 6.86 -3.74 -4.36
C PRO A 138 5.63 -4.60 -4.00
N LEU A 139 5.85 -5.90 -3.84
CA LEU A 139 4.83 -6.86 -3.44
C LEU A 139 4.99 -7.24 -1.97
N ARG A 140 3.90 -7.16 -1.23
CA ARG A 140 3.78 -7.61 0.16
C ARG A 140 3.27 -9.05 0.21
N GLY A 141 3.93 -9.89 0.99
CA GLY A 141 3.56 -11.29 1.17
C GLY A 141 2.52 -11.47 2.28
N HIS A 142 1.26 -11.69 1.91
CA HIS A 142 0.18 -12.01 2.85
C HIS A 142 -0.28 -13.47 2.67
N ASN A 143 0.02 -14.39 3.58
CA ASN A 143 0.84 -14.27 4.80
C ASN A 143 1.68 -15.54 4.99
N ILE A 144 2.67 -15.53 5.89
CA ILE A 144 3.48 -16.74 6.14
C ILE A 144 2.69 -17.74 6.99
N TYR A 145 2.13 -17.27 8.10
CA TYR A 145 1.31 -18.03 9.05
C TYR A 145 -0.01 -17.33 9.36
N TRP A 146 -1.03 -18.10 9.74
CA TRP A 146 -2.31 -17.57 10.26
C TRP A 146 -2.90 -18.57 11.26
N GLY A 147 -2.83 -18.23 12.55
CA GLY A 147 -3.21 -19.11 13.66
C GLY A 147 -4.71 -19.18 13.98
N SER A 148 -5.56 -18.59 13.15
CA SER A 148 -7.01 -18.62 13.32
C SER A 148 -7.58 -19.94 12.78
N PRO A 149 -8.32 -20.74 13.58
CA PRO A 149 -8.68 -22.12 13.24
C PRO A 149 -9.32 -22.35 11.86
N GLN A 150 -10.15 -21.41 11.40
CA GLN A 150 -10.80 -21.49 10.09
C GLN A 150 -9.84 -21.34 8.90
N TRP A 151 -8.63 -20.82 9.13
CA TRP A 151 -7.59 -20.61 8.12
C TRP A 151 -6.45 -21.62 8.21
N ILE A 152 -6.55 -22.58 9.13
CA ILE A 152 -5.59 -23.66 9.29
C ILE A 152 -6.07 -24.88 8.51
N GLN A 153 -5.16 -25.49 7.76
CA GLN A 153 -5.43 -26.68 6.98
C GLN A 153 -5.96 -27.83 7.86
N PRO A 154 -6.99 -28.57 7.41
CA PRO A 154 -7.51 -29.69 8.18
C PRO A 154 -6.46 -30.75 8.55
N TRP A 155 -5.47 -30.99 7.68
CA TRP A 155 -4.40 -31.96 7.95
C TRP A 155 -3.45 -31.51 9.06
N MET A 156 -3.21 -30.20 9.21
CA MET A 156 -2.36 -29.64 10.27
C MET A 156 -3.02 -29.77 11.65
N GLN A 157 -4.32 -29.56 11.73
CA GLN A 157 -5.07 -29.63 13.00
C GLN A 157 -4.99 -31.01 13.66
N ARG A 158 -4.81 -32.07 12.85
CA ARG A 158 -4.71 -33.48 13.30
C ARG A 158 -3.30 -33.94 13.63
N LEU A 159 -2.27 -33.13 13.39
CA LEU A 159 -0.89 -33.50 13.72
C LEU A 159 -0.71 -33.56 15.24
N ASN A 160 0.26 -34.35 15.71
CA ASN A 160 0.79 -34.20 17.06
C ASN A 160 1.72 -32.98 17.14
N ASP A 161 2.15 -32.60 18.34
CA ASP A 161 2.87 -31.34 18.56
C ASP A 161 4.24 -31.31 17.87
N ALA A 162 4.97 -32.44 17.87
CA ALA A 162 6.25 -32.56 17.18
C ALA A 162 6.09 -32.40 15.65
N ALA A 163 5.08 -33.06 15.07
CA ALA A 163 4.80 -32.96 13.65
C ALA A 163 4.27 -31.58 13.25
N LEU A 164 3.46 -30.94 14.11
CA LEU A 164 3.00 -29.57 13.88
C LEU A 164 4.17 -28.58 13.88
N ARG A 165 5.06 -28.66 14.87
CA ARG A 165 6.28 -27.84 14.94
C ARG A 165 7.17 -28.04 13.72
N ALA A 166 7.36 -29.28 13.27
CA ALA A 166 8.11 -29.58 12.06
C ALA A 166 7.46 -28.99 10.80
N ALA A 167 6.13 -29.02 10.69
CA ALA A 167 5.40 -28.40 9.58
C ALA A 167 5.56 -26.87 9.57
N LEU A 168 5.48 -26.22 10.74
CA LEU A 168 5.74 -24.78 10.88
C LEU A 168 7.18 -24.44 10.45
N GLN A 169 8.16 -25.24 10.88
CA GLN A 169 9.55 -25.06 10.48
C GLN A 169 9.75 -25.18 8.96
N ALA A 170 9.17 -26.23 8.35
CA ALA A 170 9.24 -26.42 6.91
C ALA A 170 8.65 -25.21 6.18
N ARG A 171 7.46 -24.75 6.58
CA ARG A 171 6.80 -23.57 6.01
C ARG A 171 7.68 -22.31 6.07
N GLY A 172 8.21 -22.00 7.25
CA GLY A 172 9.06 -20.83 7.44
C GLY A 172 10.30 -20.86 6.55
N LYS A 173 10.98 -22.01 6.52
CA LYS A 173 12.18 -22.20 5.70
C LYS A 173 11.87 -22.16 4.21
N ASP A 174 10.79 -22.80 3.77
CA ASP A 174 10.43 -22.84 2.34
C ASP A 174 10.07 -21.47 1.79
N ILE A 175 9.29 -20.69 2.55
CA ILE A 175 8.96 -19.31 2.17
C ILE A 175 10.22 -18.43 2.15
N GLY A 176 11.03 -18.48 3.22
CA GLY A 176 12.27 -17.70 3.28
C GLY A 176 13.25 -18.05 2.15
N ARG A 177 13.44 -19.34 1.87
CA ARG A 177 14.38 -19.82 0.85
C ARG A 177 13.91 -19.53 -0.57
N ARG A 178 12.65 -19.83 -0.89
CA ARG A 178 12.12 -19.68 -2.26
C ARG A 178 12.00 -18.21 -2.65
N TYR A 179 11.57 -17.38 -1.71
CA TYR A 179 11.23 -15.98 -1.99
C TYR A 179 12.24 -15.00 -1.39
N ARG A 180 13.45 -15.46 -1.05
CA ARG A 180 14.53 -14.62 -0.51
C ARG A 180 14.68 -13.34 -1.32
N GLY A 181 14.48 -12.20 -0.67
CA GLY A 181 14.63 -10.87 -1.28
C GLY A 181 13.60 -10.50 -2.36
N ARG A 182 12.52 -11.28 -2.54
CA ARG A 182 11.48 -11.02 -3.56
C ARG A 182 10.30 -10.21 -3.03
N PHE A 183 9.86 -10.47 -1.79
CA PHE A 183 8.81 -9.67 -1.17
C PHE A 183 9.41 -8.47 -0.43
N ALA A 184 8.74 -7.32 -0.54
CA ALA A 184 9.17 -6.09 0.11
C ALA A 184 8.97 -6.15 1.64
N GLU A 185 7.91 -6.83 2.08
CA GLU A 185 7.58 -7.10 3.48
C GLU A 185 6.58 -8.28 3.56
N TYR A 186 6.50 -8.93 4.71
CA TYR A 186 5.58 -10.06 4.97
C TYR A 186 4.64 -9.76 6.13
N ASP A 187 3.38 -10.20 6.01
CA ASP A 187 2.63 -10.60 7.19
C ASP A 187 3.23 -11.87 7.75
N PHE A 188 3.79 -11.75 8.95
CA PHE A 188 4.45 -12.87 9.60
C PHE A 188 3.43 -13.90 10.11
N ASN A 189 2.66 -13.56 11.14
CA ASN A 189 1.58 -14.38 11.67
C ASN A 189 0.33 -13.51 11.82
N ASN A 190 -0.65 -13.74 10.96
CA ASN A 190 -1.82 -12.88 10.82
C ASN A 190 -2.80 -13.06 12.00
N GLU A 191 -3.41 -11.97 12.47
CA GLU A 191 -4.55 -11.95 13.41
C GLU A 191 -4.34 -12.64 14.76
N MET A 192 -3.12 -12.56 15.31
CA MET A 192 -2.76 -13.23 16.56
C MET A 192 -3.59 -12.82 17.78
N ILE A 193 -4.25 -11.64 17.78
CA ILE A 193 -5.12 -11.23 18.90
C ILE A 193 -6.55 -11.81 18.78
N HIS A 194 -6.86 -12.45 17.66
CA HIS A 194 -8.15 -13.10 17.36
C HIS A 194 -8.05 -14.63 17.30
N GLY A 195 -6.89 -15.17 16.91
CA GLY A 195 -6.61 -16.60 16.96
C GLY A 195 -5.12 -16.90 16.89
N ASN A 196 -4.60 -17.66 17.86
CA ASN A 196 -3.18 -17.95 17.94
C ASN A 196 -2.89 -19.43 18.23
N PHE A 197 -3.57 -20.32 17.49
CA PHE A 197 -3.51 -21.78 17.65
C PHE A 197 -2.09 -22.31 17.86
N TYR A 198 -1.11 -21.82 17.08
CA TYR A 198 0.26 -22.31 17.18
C TYR A 198 0.88 -22.02 18.55
N ALA A 199 0.75 -20.79 19.07
CA ALA A 199 1.28 -20.41 20.38
C ALA A 199 0.46 -20.97 21.53
N ASP A 200 -0.87 -21.05 21.37
CA ASP A 200 -1.76 -21.63 22.37
C ASP A 200 -1.49 -23.13 22.56
N ARG A 201 -1.11 -23.83 21.48
CA ARG A 201 -0.83 -25.26 21.48
C ARG A 201 0.63 -25.62 21.81
N LEU A 202 1.60 -24.93 21.20
CA LEU A 202 3.04 -25.25 21.32
C LEU A 202 3.78 -24.35 22.31
N GLY A 203 3.09 -23.39 22.93
CA GLY A 203 3.65 -22.41 23.86
C GLY A 203 4.15 -21.14 23.16
N ALA A 204 4.19 -20.03 23.91
CA ALA A 204 4.49 -18.70 23.37
C ALA A 204 5.86 -18.58 22.67
N GLY A 205 6.82 -19.45 22.99
CA GLY A 205 8.15 -19.47 22.36
C GLY A 205 8.11 -19.80 20.86
N ILE A 206 7.09 -20.52 20.39
CA ILE A 206 6.99 -20.91 18.98
C ILE A 206 6.94 -19.71 18.03
N THR A 207 6.39 -18.57 18.47
CA THR A 207 6.32 -17.36 17.65
C THR A 207 7.70 -16.81 17.34
N ARG A 208 8.65 -16.90 18.26
CA ARG A 208 10.03 -16.50 18.00
C ARG A 208 10.71 -17.45 17.02
N GLU A 209 10.54 -18.74 17.23
CA GLU A 209 11.15 -19.75 16.36
C GLU A 209 10.64 -19.70 14.92
N MET A 210 9.33 -19.47 14.74
CA MET A 210 8.72 -19.27 13.42
C MET A 210 9.37 -18.11 12.66
N ALA A 211 9.74 -17.03 13.36
CA ALA A 211 10.48 -15.91 12.76
C ALA A 211 11.93 -16.30 12.46
N ASP A 212 12.61 -16.98 13.40
CA ASP A 212 13.99 -17.42 13.21
C ASP A 212 14.14 -18.39 12.02
N TRP A 213 13.16 -19.27 11.78
CA TRP A 213 13.19 -20.17 10.62
C TRP A 213 13.04 -19.46 9.28
N VAL A 214 12.25 -18.39 9.23
CA VAL A 214 12.16 -17.54 8.04
C VAL A 214 13.49 -16.80 7.84
N LEU A 215 14.01 -16.17 8.90
CA LEU A 215 15.23 -15.35 8.83
C LEU A 215 16.51 -16.15 8.61
N ALA A 216 16.55 -17.43 9.01
CA ALA A 216 17.64 -18.33 8.66
C ALA A 216 17.77 -18.50 7.13
N GLU A 217 16.64 -18.48 6.43
CA GLU A 217 16.58 -18.63 4.98
C GLU A 217 16.46 -17.30 4.23
N ASP A 218 16.00 -16.21 4.85
CA ASP A 218 16.07 -14.85 4.31
C ASP A 218 16.36 -13.83 5.43
N PRO A 219 17.65 -13.53 5.71
CA PRO A 219 18.03 -12.60 6.77
C PRO A 219 17.54 -11.15 6.56
N ALA A 220 17.14 -10.78 5.34
CA ALA A 220 16.66 -9.44 5.01
C ALA A 220 15.13 -9.33 5.05
N ALA A 221 14.40 -10.43 5.28
CA ALA A 221 12.95 -10.43 5.31
C ALA A 221 12.41 -9.50 6.41
N LYS A 222 11.49 -8.60 6.02
CA LYS A 222 10.81 -7.68 6.94
C LYS A 222 9.51 -8.29 7.43
N LEU A 223 9.48 -8.67 8.71
CA LEU A 223 8.34 -9.33 9.35
C LEU A 223 7.42 -8.30 10.02
N TYR A 224 6.17 -8.24 9.59
CA TYR A 224 5.13 -7.38 10.17
C TYR A 224 4.15 -8.21 10.99
N VAL A 225 3.70 -7.66 12.12
CA VAL A 225 2.42 -8.06 12.73
C VAL A 225 1.27 -7.48 11.91
N ASN A 226 0.10 -8.12 11.86
CA ASN A 226 -1.07 -7.58 11.15
C ASN A 226 -2.37 -8.06 11.78
N ASP A 227 -3.28 -7.13 12.03
CA ASP A 227 -4.53 -7.41 12.74
C ASP A 227 -5.64 -6.40 12.42
N TYR A 228 -6.89 -6.77 12.72
CA TYR A 228 -8.09 -5.97 12.49
C TYR A 228 -8.75 -5.47 13.79
N ASP A 229 -9.83 -4.70 13.65
CA ASP A 229 -10.52 -4.05 14.78
C ASP A 229 -9.60 -3.10 15.58
N ILE A 230 -8.62 -2.51 14.89
CA ILE A 230 -7.60 -1.61 15.49
C ILE A 230 -7.96 -0.14 15.33
N LEU A 231 -7.87 0.41 14.12
CA LEU A 231 -7.91 1.87 13.89
C LEU A 231 -9.29 2.50 14.13
N THR A 232 -10.35 1.78 13.82
CA THR A 232 -11.76 2.22 14.00
C THR A 232 -12.55 1.20 14.81
N GLY A 233 -11.82 0.41 15.61
CA GLY A 233 -12.31 -0.78 16.27
C GLY A 233 -12.06 -0.78 17.77
N LYS A 234 -12.23 -1.94 18.40
CA LYS A 234 -12.20 -2.09 19.87
C LYS A 234 -10.95 -2.79 20.41
N ARG A 235 -10.02 -3.25 19.56
CA ARG A 235 -8.90 -4.13 19.93
C ARG A 235 -7.54 -3.43 19.97
N LEU A 236 -7.50 -2.09 19.87
CA LEU A 236 -6.25 -1.33 19.94
C LEU A 236 -5.42 -1.65 21.19
N ALA A 237 -6.05 -1.71 22.37
CA ALA A 237 -5.36 -1.98 23.62
C ALA A 237 -4.72 -3.39 23.63
N ASP A 238 -5.44 -4.39 23.16
CA ASP A 238 -4.96 -5.77 23.05
C ASP A 238 -3.79 -5.87 22.08
N TYR A 239 -3.88 -5.18 20.94
CA TYR A 239 -2.83 -5.19 19.94
C TYR A 239 -1.54 -4.51 20.43
N VAL A 240 -1.67 -3.38 21.13
CA VAL A 240 -0.53 -2.70 21.79
C VAL A 240 0.12 -3.63 22.83
N ALA A 241 -0.67 -4.31 23.66
CA ALA A 241 -0.14 -5.26 24.64
C ALA A 241 0.55 -6.45 23.95
N HIS A 242 -0.02 -6.95 22.86
CA HIS A 242 0.53 -8.05 22.08
C HIS A 242 1.87 -7.70 21.43
N ILE A 243 1.96 -6.54 20.75
CA ILE A 243 3.22 -6.06 20.16
C ILE A 243 4.31 -5.93 21.23
N ARG A 244 3.97 -5.33 22.39
CA ARG A 244 4.92 -5.23 23.50
C ARG A 244 5.42 -6.60 23.97
N LYS A 245 4.54 -7.60 24.07
CA LYS A 245 4.91 -8.97 24.46
C LYS A 245 5.84 -9.61 23.42
N LEU A 246 5.57 -9.44 22.13
CA LEU A 246 6.42 -9.98 21.06
C LEU A 246 7.82 -9.36 21.09
N LEU A 247 7.91 -8.03 21.20
CA LEU A 247 9.18 -7.32 21.28
C LEU A 247 9.97 -7.71 22.54
N ALA A 248 9.30 -7.80 23.69
CA ALA A 248 9.93 -8.26 24.94
C ALA A 248 10.42 -9.72 24.88
N SER A 249 9.77 -10.55 24.05
CA SER A 249 10.18 -11.93 23.78
C SER A 249 11.24 -12.05 22.67
N GLY A 250 11.75 -10.91 22.19
CA GLY A 250 12.77 -10.84 21.15
C GLY A 250 12.31 -11.26 19.76
N VAL A 251 11.00 -11.27 19.47
CA VAL A 251 10.51 -11.53 18.11
C VAL A 251 10.92 -10.35 17.22
N PRO A 252 11.65 -10.57 16.11
CA PRO A 252 12.24 -9.50 15.29
C PRO A 252 11.22 -8.85 14.35
N ILE A 253 10.18 -8.24 14.92
CA ILE A 253 9.17 -7.49 14.17
C ILE A 253 9.78 -6.17 13.67
N GLN A 254 9.60 -5.88 12.38
CA GLN A 254 10.14 -4.70 11.70
C GLN A 254 9.05 -3.70 11.26
N GLY A 255 7.78 -4.00 11.53
CA GLY A 255 6.68 -3.12 11.19
C GLY A 255 5.33 -3.56 11.75
N ILE A 256 4.37 -2.64 11.71
CA ILE A 256 3.03 -2.82 12.23
C ILE A 256 2.02 -2.68 11.08
N GLY A 257 1.36 -3.78 10.74
CA GLY A 257 0.19 -3.81 9.87
C GLY A 257 -1.08 -3.55 10.67
N VAL A 258 -1.95 -2.73 10.12
CA VAL A 258 -3.32 -2.54 10.59
C VAL A 258 -4.24 -2.72 9.40
N GLN A 259 -5.13 -3.72 9.42
CA GLN A 259 -5.93 -4.07 8.25
C GLN A 259 -6.71 -2.86 7.73
N GLY A 260 -7.29 -2.03 8.61
CA GLY A 260 -7.96 -0.80 8.18
C GLY A 260 -9.32 -1.06 7.51
N HIS A 261 -9.85 -2.27 7.61
CA HIS A 261 -11.25 -2.54 7.36
C HIS A 261 -12.11 -1.64 8.25
N LEU A 262 -12.96 -0.83 7.64
CA LEU A 262 -13.83 0.05 8.40
C LEU A 262 -15.01 -0.73 9.01
N HIS A 263 -15.30 -0.45 10.27
CA HIS A 263 -16.28 -1.19 11.08
C HIS A 263 -17.71 -0.64 10.96
N GLY A 264 -17.99 0.17 9.93
CA GLY A 264 -19.31 0.76 9.70
C GLY A 264 -19.35 1.62 8.44
N ASP A 265 -20.41 2.42 8.35
CA ASP A 265 -20.68 3.37 7.26
C ASP A 265 -20.17 4.80 7.62
N SER A 266 -19.37 4.94 8.67
CA SER A 266 -18.63 6.14 9.08
C SER A 266 -17.46 5.79 10.01
N PHE A 267 -16.58 6.75 10.27
CA PHE A 267 -15.52 6.69 11.28
C PHE A 267 -15.23 8.10 11.82
N ASP A 268 -14.56 8.20 12.97
CA ASP A 268 -14.01 9.46 13.46
C ASP A 268 -12.50 9.53 13.11
N PRO A 269 -12.04 10.54 12.35
CA PRO A 269 -10.62 10.74 12.07
C PRO A 269 -9.76 10.92 13.32
N ALA A 270 -10.31 11.47 14.40
CA ALA A 270 -9.60 11.64 15.67
C ALA A 270 -9.27 10.29 16.30
N ASP A 271 -10.19 9.32 16.23
CA ASP A 271 -9.95 7.95 16.71
C ASP A 271 -8.85 7.27 15.87
N VAL A 272 -8.86 7.45 14.55
CA VAL A 272 -7.81 6.93 13.67
C VAL A 272 -6.44 7.53 14.04
N ARG A 273 -6.36 8.86 14.23
CA ARG A 273 -5.11 9.52 14.67
C ARG A 273 -4.64 9.00 16.01
N ALA A 274 -5.52 8.95 17.02
CA ALA A 274 -5.18 8.47 18.35
C ALA A 274 -4.68 7.02 18.34
N ALA A 275 -5.28 6.15 17.51
CA ALA A 275 -4.81 4.79 17.34
C ALA A 275 -3.42 4.72 16.70
N LEU A 276 -3.17 5.53 15.66
CA LEU A 276 -1.86 5.62 15.02
C LEU A 276 -0.79 6.17 15.98
N ASP A 277 -1.09 7.21 16.75
CA ASP A 277 -0.19 7.77 17.77
C ASP A 277 0.17 6.73 18.84
N LYS A 278 -0.83 5.94 19.26
CA LYS A 278 -0.62 4.85 20.21
C LYS A 278 0.33 3.79 19.63
N LEU A 279 0.20 3.43 18.36
CA LEU A 279 1.08 2.45 17.71
C LEU A 279 2.47 3.04 17.41
N ALA A 280 2.57 4.35 17.19
CA ALA A 280 3.82 5.04 16.90
C ALA A 280 4.84 4.95 18.06
N GLN A 281 4.38 4.69 19.29
CA GLN A 281 5.25 4.50 20.47
C GLN A 281 6.28 3.37 20.29
N PHE A 282 6.04 2.44 19.36
CA PHE A 282 6.96 1.33 19.09
C PHE A 282 8.11 1.70 18.15
N HIS A 283 8.10 2.92 17.57
CA HIS A 283 9.10 3.39 16.61
C HIS A 283 9.29 2.45 15.40
N LEU A 284 8.23 1.74 15.03
CA LEU A 284 8.16 0.89 13.85
C LEU A 284 7.28 1.56 12.78
N PRO A 285 7.57 1.36 11.48
CA PRO A 285 6.70 1.82 10.41
C PRO A 285 5.32 1.15 10.51
N ILE A 286 4.28 1.94 10.24
CA ILE A 286 2.89 1.49 10.19
C ILE A 286 2.46 1.39 8.73
N ARG A 287 1.80 0.28 8.38
CA ARG A 287 1.14 0.06 7.09
C ARG A 287 -0.36 -0.12 7.33
N VAL A 288 -1.20 0.63 6.63
CA VAL A 288 -2.61 0.23 6.48
C VAL A 288 -2.66 -0.82 5.37
N THR A 289 -3.04 -2.05 5.70
CA THR A 289 -2.74 -3.24 4.86
C THR A 289 -3.91 -3.73 4.03
N GLU A 290 -5.15 -3.44 4.42
CA GLU A 290 -6.37 -4.05 3.87
C GLU A 290 -7.55 -3.05 3.85
N PHE A 291 -7.28 -1.77 3.58
CA PHE A 291 -8.31 -0.73 3.64
C PHE A 291 -9.46 -1.02 2.68
N ASN A 292 -10.69 -0.91 3.18
CA ASN A 292 -11.89 -0.87 2.35
C ASN A 292 -13.03 -0.16 3.09
N PHE A 293 -13.88 0.51 2.30
CA PHE A 293 -15.10 1.16 2.78
C PHE A 293 -16.21 1.03 1.74
N PRO A 294 -17.39 0.48 2.09
CA PRO A 294 -17.75 -0.09 3.38
C PRO A 294 -16.88 -1.31 3.76
N GLY A 295 -16.63 -1.52 5.05
CA GLY A 295 -15.73 -2.58 5.54
C GLY A 295 -16.43 -3.77 6.21
N GLN A 296 -15.68 -4.52 7.03
CA GLN A 296 -16.06 -5.84 7.56
C GLN A 296 -17.34 -5.88 8.42
N ARG A 297 -17.76 -4.78 9.05
CA ARG A 297 -19.02 -4.73 9.83
C ARG A 297 -20.16 -4.03 9.11
N SER A 298 -19.97 -3.70 7.83
CA SER A 298 -21.00 -3.06 7.03
C SER A 298 -22.16 -4.01 6.72
N LYS A 299 -23.33 -3.42 6.46
CA LYS A 299 -24.52 -4.16 5.98
C LYS A 299 -24.31 -4.84 4.63
N PHE A 300 -23.31 -4.43 3.87
CA PHE A 300 -23.01 -4.97 2.53
C PHE A 300 -22.28 -6.31 2.61
N LEU A 301 -21.43 -6.52 3.62
CA LEU A 301 -20.86 -7.86 3.85
C LEU A 301 -21.97 -8.88 4.19
N GLN A 302 -22.94 -8.48 5.03
CA GLN A 302 -24.06 -9.33 5.43
C GLN A 302 -25.09 -9.54 4.31
N ARG A 303 -25.21 -8.57 3.39
CA ARG A 303 -26.15 -8.57 2.27
C ARG A 303 -25.42 -8.18 0.98
N PRO A 304 -24.61 -9.08 0.39
CA PRO A 304 -23.73 -8.75 -0.74
C PRO A 304 -24.49 -8.32 -2.01
N LYS A 305 -25.78 -8.65 -2.13
CA LYS A 305 -26.63 -8.22 -3.25
C LYS A 305 -27.31 -6.86 -3.02
N LEU A 306 -27.14 -6.24 -1.84
CA LEU A 306 -27.71 -4.94 -1.55
C LEU A 306 -27.03 -3.87 -2.41
N ALA A 307 -27.81 -3.15 -3.21
CA ALA A 307 -27.30 -2.04 -3.99
C ALA A 307 -26.87 -0.89 -3.06
N ILE A 308 -25.71 -0.30 -3.33
CA ILE A 308 -25.29 0.95 -2.72
C ILE A 308 -26.06 2.11 -3.36
N THR A 309 -26.62 2.99 -2.55
CA THR A 309 -27.36 4.16 -3.04
C THR A 309 -26.41 5.25 -3.53
N PRO A 310 -26.86 6.19 -4.40
CA PRO A 310 -26.04 7.33 -4.81
C PRO A 310 -25.53 8.18 -3.63
N LYS A 311 -26.33 8.30 -2.56
CA LYS A 311 -25.93 9.02 -1.34
C LYS A 311 -24.78 8.33 -0.61
N GLU A 312 -24.83 7.00 -0.52
CA GLU A 312 -23.77 6.19 0.11
C GLU A 312 -22.50 6.16 -0.74
N GLU A 313 -22.60 6.14 -2.07
CA GLU A 313 -21.45 6.30 -2.97
C GLU A 313 -20.72 7.63 -2.72
N GLN A 314 -21.46 8.73 -2.56
CA GLN A 314 -20.87 10.02 -2.21
C GLN A 314 -20.29 10.05 -0.79
N ALA A 315 -20.90 9.34 0.16
CA ALA A 315 -20.33 9.18 1.49
C ALA A 315 -19.01 8.38 1.46
N LYS A 316 -18.94 7.30 0.66
CA LYS A 316 -17.71 6.54 0.42
C LYS A 316 -16.60 7.40 -0.17
N ALA A 317 -16.91 8.25 -1.15
CA ALA A 317 -15.93 9.17 -1.73
C ALA A 317 -15.34 10.13 -0.69
N ARG A 318 -16.18 10.73 0.17
CA ARG A 318 -15.72 11.61 1.27
C ARG A 318 -14.91 10.86 2.32
N ALA A 319 -15.37 9.68 2.73
CA ALA A 319 -14.71 8.83 3.72
C ALA A 319 -13.30 8.41 3.27
N ILE A 320 -13.12 8.04 2.00
CA ILE A 320 -11.80 7.71 1.44
C ILE A 320 -10.86 8.90 1.55
N VAL A 321 -11.32 10.09 1.14
CA VAL A 321 -10.52 11.30 1.20
C VAL A 321 -10.06 11.58 2.63
N GLU A 322 -11.00 11.62 3.58
CA GLU A 322 -10.73 11.92 4.99
C GLU A 322 -9.81 10.88 5.65
N TYR A 323 -10.00 9.60 5.35
CA TYR A 323 -9.19 8.51 5.88
C TYR A 323 -7.76 8.56 5.34
N TYR A 324 -7.63 8.74 4.02
CA TYR A 324 -6.33 8.85 3.36
C TYR A 324 -5.58 10.07 3.86
N ARG A 325 -6.22 11.25 3.98
CA ARG A 325 -5.56 12.46 4.51
C ARG A 325 -5.06 12.23 5.93
N THR A 326 -5.90 11.63 6.78
CA THR A 326 -5.55 11.32 8.17
C THR A 326 -4.32 10.40 8.27
N CYS A 327 -4.30 9.31 7.50
CA CYS A 327 -3.18 8.37 7.49
C CYS A 327 -1.93 8.98 6.83
N PHE A 328 -2.09 9.69 5.72
CA PHE A 328 -1.00 10.33 5.00
C PHE A 328 -0.36 11.46 5.81
N ALA A 329 -1.11 12.17 6.65
CA ALA A 329 -0.55 13.17 7.56
C ALA A 329 0.28 12.57 8.71
N HIS A 330 0.11 11.30 9.07
CA HIS A 330 0.77 10.72 10.24
C HIS A 330 2.18 10.20 9.93
N PRO A 331 3.26 10.66 10.61
CA PRO A 331 4.65 10.43 10.20
C PRO A 331 5.08 8.95 10.15
N SER A 332 4.54 8.12 11.06
CA SER A 332 4.85 6.68 11.11
C SER A 332 4.11 5.85 10.07
N VAL A 333 3.05 6.38 9.43
CA VAL A 333 2.39 5.65 8.35
C VAL A 333 3.24 5.77 7.09
N THR A 334 3.45 4.65 6.42
CA THR A 334 4.29 4.55 5.21
C THR A 334 3.52 4.10 3.98
N GLY A 335 2.26 3.68 4.15
CA GLY A 335 1.40 3.31 3.04
C GLY A 335 0.01 2.87 3.43
N ILE A 336 -0.84 2.82 2.40
CA ILE A 336 -2.20 2.30 2.44
C ILE A 336 -2.38 1.33 1.27
N LEU A 337 -2.81 0.11 1.57
CA LEU A 337 -3.16 -0.92 0.60
C LEU A 337 -4.68 -1.13 0.66
N MET A 338 -5.36 -1.03 -0.49
CA MET A 338 -6.78 -1.34 -0.60
C MET A 338 -7.03 -2.85 -0.73
N TRP A 339 -8.01 -3.39 -0.02
CA TRP A 339 -8.36 -4.81 -0.12
C TRP A 339 -9.36 -5.09 -1.26
N GLY A 340 -8.85 -4.94 -2.49
CA GLY A 340 -9.62 -5.05 -3.73
C GLY A 340 -10.08 -3.68 -4.25
N PHE A 341 -10.09 -3.52 -5.58
CA PHE A 341 -10.45 -2.25 -6.23
C PHE A 341 -11.50 -2.39 -7.33
N TRP A 342 -11.76 -3.61 -7.82
CA TRP A 342 -12.71 -3.88 -8.90
C TRP A 342 -13.84 -4.78 -8.43
N GLU A 343 -15.08 -4.36 -8.69
CA GLU A 343 -16.30 -5.05 -8.23
C GLU A 343 -16.37 -6.52 -8.66
N GLY A 344 -15.81 -6.86 -9.83
CA GLY A 344 -15.79 -8.23 -10.35
C GLY A 344 -14.88 -9.20 -9.58
N ALA A 345 -13.97 -8.69 -8.76
CA ALA A 345 -13.01 -9.50 -7.98
C ALA A 345 -12.75 -8.86 -6.60
N ASN A 346 -13.82 -8.51 -5.88
CA ASN A 346 -13.74 -7.92 -4.55
C ASN A 346 -14.71 -8.64 -3.60
N TRP A 347 -14.23 -9.02 -2.41
CA TRP A 347 -15.01 -9.70 -1.39
C TRP A 347 -16.17 -8.86 -0.80
N ILE A 348 -16.06 -7.53 -0.85
CA ILE A 348 -17.17 -6.59 -0.62
C ILE A 348 -17.31 -5.72 -1.88
N PRO A 349 -18.13 -6.15 -2.87
CA PRO A 349 -18.21 -5.49 -4.18
C PRO A 349 -18.48 -3.97 -4.09
N GLN A 350 -19.31 -3.53 -3.15
CA GLN A 350 -19.70 -2.13 -2.93
C GLN A 350 -18.54 -1.25 -2.44
N SER A 351 -17.47 -1.84 -1.93
CA SER A 351 -16.26 -1.13 -1.51
C SER A 351 -15.29 -0.82 -2.66
N SER A 352 -15.61 -1.29 -3.88
CA SER A 352 -14.76 -1.13 -5.05
C SER A 352 -14.67 0.32 -5.53
N LEU A 353 -13.53 0.65 -6.14
CA LEU A 353 -13.32 1.88 -6.88
C LEU A 353 -13.94 1.80 -8.27
N PHE A 354 -13.89 0.64 -8.91
CA PHE A 354 -14.42 0.44 -10.26
C PHE A 354 -15.56 -0.57 -10.23
N LYS A 355 -16.64 -0.25 -10.95
CA LYS A 355 -17.77 -1.16 -11.12
C LYS A 355 -17.39 -2.34 -12.01
N LYS A 356 -18.28 -3.33 -12.09
CA LYS A 356 -18.08 -4.54 -12.90
C LYS A 356 -17.81 -4.23 -14.38
N ASP A 357 -18.41 -3.17 -14.91
CA ASP A 357 -18.21 -2.68 -16.29
C ASP A 357 -16.99 -1.74 -16.46
N TRP A 358 -16.13 -1.65 -15.44
CA TRP A 358 -14.96 -0.78 -15.38
C TRP A 358 -15.24 0.72 -15.30
N SER A 359 -16.51 1.14 -15.18
CA SER A 359 -16.82 2.54 -14.93
C SER A 359 -16.34 2.97 -13.54
N PRO A 360 -15.74 4.17 -13.41
CA PRO A 360 -15.28 4.67 -12.12
C PRO A 360 -16.46 5.03 -11.23
N THR A 361 -16.35 4.69 -9.95
CA THR A 361 -17.26 5.22 -8.90
C THR A 361 -16.85 6.64 -8.50
N PRO A 362 -17.71 7.42 -7.82
CA PRO A 362 -17.30 8.68 -7.18
C PRO A 362 -16.06 8.54 -6.29
N ALA A 363 -15.92 7.39 -5.62
CA ALA A 363 -14.75 7.05 -4.82
C ALA A 363 -13.46 6.91 -5.64
N ALA A 364 -13.51 6.31 -6.83
CA ALA A 364 -12.34 6.26 -7.74
C ALA A 364 -11.90 7.66 -8.15
N LEU A 365 -12.85 8.54 -8.47
CA LEU A 365 -12.55 9.91 -8.85
C LEU A 365 -11.93 10.69 -7.69
N ALA A 366 -12.51 10.59 -6.50
CA ALA A 366 -11.98 11.24 -5.30
C ALA A 366 -10.58 10.73 -4.91
N TYR A 367 -10.35 9.42 -4.98
CA TYR A 367 -9.03 8.81 -4.77
C TYR A 367 -7.99 9.33 -5.77
N ARG A 368 -8.34 9.37 -7.07
CA ARG A 368 -7.43 9.84 -8.12
C ARG A 368 -7.13 11.33 -8.00
N ASP A 369 -8.13 12.15 -7.70
CA ASP A 369 -7.94 13.58 -7.45
C ASP A 369 -6.98 13.79 -6.27
N LEU A 370 -7.21 13.08 -5.15
CA LEU A 370 -6.38 13.21 -3.97
C LEU A 370 -4.90 12.90 -4.27
N ILE A 371 -4.63 11.78 -4.94
CA ILE A 371 -3.25 11.36 -5.20
C ILE A 371 -2.63 12.15 -6.35
N TYR A 372 -3.25 12.16 -7.52
CA TYR A 372 -2.61 12.63 -8.76
C TYR A 372 -2.78 14.12 -9.02
N ARG A 373 -3.71 14.80 -8.32
CA ARG A 373 -3.88 16.26 -8.40
C ARG A 373 -3.28 16.95 -7.18
N GLU A 374 -3.45 16.41 -5.98
CA GLU A 374 -3.02 17.10 -4.74
C GLU A 374 -1.69 16.57 -4.18
N TRP A 375 -1.42 15.27 -4.28
CA TRP A 375 -0.23 14.62 -3.72
C TRP A 375 0.79 14.14 -4.75
N TRP A 376 0.80 14.78 -5.92
CA TRP A 376 1.72 14.45 -7.00
C TRP A 376 2.41 15.69 -7.51
N THR A 377 3.74 15.72 -7.44
CA THR A 377 4.50 16.89 -7.85
C THR A 377 4.47 17.08 -9.36
N ARG A 378 3.92 18.22 -9.79
CA ARG A 378 4.05 18.81 -11.13
C ARG A 378 4.37 20.29 -10.96
N TRP A 379 5.51 20.73 -11.47
CA TRP A 379 5.98 22.10 -11.28
C TRP A 379 6.73 22.59 -12.50
N SER A 380 6.59 23.88 -12.84
CA SER A 380 7.34 24.54 -13.91
C SER A 380 7.70 25.97 -13.52
N GLY A 381 8.87 26.43 -13.92
CA GLY A 381 9.32 27.80 -13.69
C GLY A 381 10.70 28.05 -14.28
N VAL A 382 11.40 29.07 -13.77
CA VAL A 382 12.74 29.45 -14.23
C VAL A 382 13.68 29.60 -13.03
N VAL A 383 14.97 29.40 -13.26
CA VAL A 383 16.00 29.63 -12.24
C VAL A 383 16.14 31.12 -11.92
N GLY A 384 16.26 31.44 -10.63
CA GLY A 384 16.37 32.81 -10.13
C GLY A 384 17.67 33.51 -10.53
N ALA A 385 17.75 34.81 -10.22
CA ALA A 385 18.92 35.64 -10.53
C ALA A 385 20.20 35.20 -9.81
N ASP A 386 20.07 34.50 -8.69
CA ASP A 386 21.17 33.92 -7.90
C ASP A 386 21.65 32.56 -8.44
N GLY A 387 21.07 32.08 -9.55
CA GLY A 387 21.39 30.79 -10.15
C GLY A 387 20.82 29.59 -9.37
N ARG A 388 19.90 29.83 -8.43
CA ARG A 388 19.28 28.80 -7.60
C ARG A 388 17.77 28.80 -7.77
N LEU A 389 17.18 27.61 -7.61
CA LEU A 389 15.74 27.41 -7.53
C LEU A 389 15.44 26.28 -6.54
N GLU A 390 14.50 26.50 -5.63
CA GLU A 390 14.01 25.47 -4.73
C GLU A 390 12.57 25.11 -5.09
N VAL A 391 12.34 23.83 -5.34
CA VAL A 391 11.02 23.30 -5.72
C VAL A 391 10.54 22.37 -4.61
N PRO A 392 9.48 22.75 -3.86
CA PRO A 392 8.82 21.85 -2.94
C PRO A 392 8.25 20.65 -3.69
N ALA A 393 8.57 19.44 -3.23
CA ALA A 393 8.18 18.22 -3.92
C ALA A 393 7.88 17.08 -2.92
N PHE A 394 6.93 16.21 -3.26
CA PHE A 394 6.64 15.02 -2.48
C PHE A 394 7.82 14.04 -2.57
N PHE A 395 8.06 13.25 -1.52
CA PHE A 395 9.13 12.25 -1.55
C PHE A 395 8.90 11.21 -2.64
N GLY A 396 9.98 10.84 -3.32
CA GLY A 396 9.95 9.88 -4.41
C GLY A 396 10.88 10.25 -5.57
N THR A 397 10.62 9.64 -6.72
CA THR A 397 11.43 9.81 -7.93
C THR A 397 10.80 10.84 -8.84
N HIS A 398 11.61 11.75 -9.36
CA HIS A 398 11.20 12.86 -10.21
C HIS A 398 12.00 12.85 -11.50
N ARG A 399 11.33 13.16 -12.61
CA ARG A 399 11.94 13.58 -13.85
C ARG A 399 12.08 15.09 -13.80
N VAL A 400 13.31 15.59 -13.91
CA VAL A 400 13.63 17.02 -13.84
C VAL A 400 14.27 17.43 -15.17
N SER A 401 13.65 18.39 -15.86
CA SER A 401 14.18 19.03 -17.05
C SER A 401 14.76 20.39 -16.68
N VAL A 402 16.03 20.64 -17.00
CA VAL A 402 16.71 21.93 -16.79
C VAL A 402 17.27 22.39 -18.12
N GLY A 403 16.74 23.48 -18.68
CA GLY A 403 17.15 23.96 -20.01
C GLY A 403 16.94 22.94 -21.13
N GLY A 404 15.95 22.04 -20.98
CA GLY A 404 15.69 20.95 -21.93
C GLY A 404 16.50 19.66 -21.69
N LYS A 405 17.47 19.66 -20.78
CA LYS A 405 18.19 18.45 -20.37
C LYS A 405 17.42 17.72 -19.27
N VAL A 406 17.09 16.46 -19.50
CA VAL A 406 16.27 15.65 -18.58
C VAL A 406 17.15 14.74 -17.74
N SER A 407 16.88 14.68 -16.44
CA SER A 407 17.49 13.75 -15.48
C SER A 407 16.43 13.13 -14.57
N THR A 408 16.75 11.99 -13.97
CA THR A 408 15.91 11.34 -12.95
C THR A 408 16.56 11.51 -11.59
N VAL A 409 15.82 12.06 -10.62
CA VAL A 409 16.32 12.36 -9.27
C VAL A 409 15.40 11.76 -8.23
N VAL A 410 15.98 11.05 -7.26
CA VAL A 410 15.26 10.57 -6.08
C VAL A 410 15.36 11.65 -5.00
N LEU A 411 14.21 12.14 -4.53
CA LEU A 411 14.09 12.99 -3.35
C LEU A 411 13.75 12.08 -2.15
N PRO A 412 14.72 11.74 -1.29
CA PRO A 412 14.48 10.81 -0.18
C PRO A 412 13.87 11.53 1.02
N LYS A 413 12.99 10.81 1.75
CA LYS A 413 12.39 11.28 3.01
C LYS A 413 13.43 11.63 4.09
N GLY A 414 14.56 10.92 4.11
CA GLY A 414 15.59 11.06 5.16
C GLY A 414 16.27 12.42 5.19
N THR A 415 16.85 12.87 4.06
CA THR A 415 17.52 14.18 3.99
C THR A 415 16.55 15.33 3.77
N GLY A 416 15.36 15.06 3.23
CA GLY A 416 14.40 16.10 2.89
C GLY A 416 14.83 17.01 1.74
N THR A 417 15.97 16.74 1.11
CA THR A 417 16.55 17.57 0.05
C THR A 417 17.35 16.72 -0.93
N ALA A 418 17.24 17.05 -2.22
CA ALA A 418 18.09 16.50 -3.29
C ALA A 418 18.51 17.62 -4.26
N THR A 419 19.76 17.59 -4.73
CA THR A 419 20.31 18.61 -5.62
C THR A 419 20.33 18.14 -7.06
N VAL A 420 19.96 19.03 -7.98
CA VAL A 420 20.02 18.84 -9.43
C VAL A 420 20.93 19.92 -10.01
N ALA A 421 22.13 19.54 -10.43
CA ALA A 421 23.01 20.42 -11.18
C ALA A 421 22.71 20.28 -12.67
N SER A 422 22.72 21.39 -13.41
CA SER A 422 22.82 21.31 -14.87
C SER A 422 24.16 20.64 -15.23
N PRO A 423 24.17 19.63 -16.12
CA PRO A 423 25.40 19.13 -16.72
C PRO A 423 26.11 20.19 -17.55
#